data_AF-A0A969V633-F1
#
_entry.id   AF-A0A969V633-F1
#
_cell.length_a   1.000
_cell.length_b   1.000
_cell.length_c   1.000
_cell.angle_alpha   90.00
_cell.angle_beta   90.00
_cell.angle_gamma   90.00
#
_symmetry.space_group_name_H-M   'P 1'
#
loop_
_entity.id
_entity.type
_entity.pdbx_description
1 polymer ?
#
loop_
_entity_poly.entity_id
_entity_poly.type
_entity_poly.pdbx_seq_one_letter_code
_entity_poly.pdbx_strand_id
1 'polypeptide(L)' 'MELQAVTSAVLGQLLAMQGKRQEGLNYLHEALDIAQKLQSPENIERIQDMINRIQLAG' A
#
# COMPACT_ATOMS: atom_id res chain seq x y z
N MET A 1 -9.87 -11.05 -3.87
CA MET A 1 -9.41 -9.81 -4.54
C MET A 1 -9.27 -8.68 -3.53
N GLU A 2 -10.30 -8.33 -2.76
CA GLU A 2 -10.19 -7.29 -1.72
C GLU A 2 -9.21 -7.66 -0.59
N LEU A 3 -9.29 -8.90 -0.08
CA LEU A 3 -8.33 -9.41 0.90
C LEU A 3 -6.89 -9.29 0.40
N GLN A 4 -6.63 -9.50 -0.89
CA GLN A 4 -5.29 -9.38 -1.47
C GLN A 4 -4.80 -7.92 -1.41
N ALA A 5 -5.64 -6.94 -1.75
CA ALA A 5 -5.28 -5.52 -1.63
C ALA A 5 -4.93 -5.17 -0.18
N VAL A 6 -5.73 -5.62 0.78
CA VAL A 6 -5.49 -5.34 2.21
C VAL A 6 -4.20 -6.01 2.68
N THR A 7 -4.01 -7.30 2.40
CA THR A 7 -2.81 -8.03 2.82
C THR A 7 -1.54 -7.48 2.18
N SER A 8 -1.56 -7.16 0.88
CA SER A 8 -0.42 -6.52 0.20
C SER A 8 -0.11 -5.15 0.80
N ALA A 9 -1.12 -4.35 1.14
CA ALA A 9 -0.90 -3.06 1.79
C ALA A 9 -0.24 -3.20 3.17
N VAL A 10 -0.72 -4.15 3.99
CA VAL A 10 -0.13 -4.42 5.32
C VAL A 10 1.32 -4.89 5.18
N LEU A 11 1.60 -5.81 4.26
CA LEU A 11 2.97 -6.25 4.00
C LEU A 11 3.87 -5.08 3.57
N GLY A 12 3.38 -4.25 2.64
CA GLY A 12 4.11 -3.07 2.17
C GLY A 12 4.48 -2.10 3.30
N GLN A 13 3.55 -1.87 4.23
CA GLN A 13 3.80 -1.05 5.43
C GLN A 13 4.87 -1.67 6.34
N LEU A 14 4.76 -2.97 6.63
CA LEU A 14 5.71 -3.67 7.50
C LEU A 14 7.12 -3.69 6.91
N LEU A 15 7.25 -3.83 5.59
CA LEU A 15 8.54 -3.77 4.90
C LEU A 15 9.14 -2.36 4.98
N ALA A 16 8.33 -1.32 4.77
CA ALA A 16 8.79 0.06 4.90
C ALA A 16 9.27 0.38 6.33
N MET A 17 8.56 -0.11 7.36
CA MET A 17 8.96 0.02 8.77
C MET A 17 10.28 -0.70 9.09
N GLN A 18 10.63 -1.75 8.34
CA GLN A 18 11.90 -2.47 8.45
C GLN A 18 13.05 -1.79 7.66
N GLY A 19 12.83 -0.58 7.14
CA GLY A 19 13.81 0.13 6.32
C GLY A 19 13.85 -0.35 4.85
N LYS A 20 13.07 -1.37 4.49
CA LYS A 20 12.92 -1.86 3.12
C LYS A 20 11.91 -1.00 2.35
N ARG A 21 12.16 0.31 2.32
CA ARG A 21 11.23 1.32 1.78
C ARG A 21 10.75 0.98 0.38
N GLN A 22 11.67 0.70 -0.55
CA GLN A 22 11.32 0.48 -1.95
C GLN A 22 10.47 -0.78 -2.14
N GLU A 23 10.83 -1.86 -1.43
CA GLU A 23 10.04 -3.10 -1.45
C GLU A 23 8.63 -2.86 -0.89
N GLY A 24 8.54 -2.10 0.20
CA GLY A 24 7.26 -1.70 0.79
C GLY A 24 6.37 -0.90 -0.16
N LEU A 25 6.95 0.09 -0.87
CA LEU A 25 6.23 0.89 -1.87
C LEU A 25 5.73 0.04 -3.04
N ASN A 26 6.51 -0.95 -3.49
CA ASN A 26 6.08 -1.83 -4.58
C ASN A 26 4.80 -2.60 -4.21
N TYR A 27 4.75 -3.17 -3.00
CA TYR A 27 3.54 -3.86 -2.52
C TYR A 27 2.35 -2.93 -2.31
N LEU A 28 2.58 -1.69 -1.89
CA LEU A 28 1.51 -0.69 -1.77
C LEU A 28 0.95 -0.26 -3.12
N HIS A 29 1.78 -0.13 -4.15
CA HIS A 29 1.30 0.14 -5.51
C HIS A 29 0.50 -1.03 -6.07
N GLU A 30 0.92 -2.28 -5.84
CA GLU A 30 0.12 -3.45 -6.23
C GLU A 30 -1.25 -3.46 -5.51
N ALA A 31 -1.26 -3.17 -4.21
CA ALA A 31 -2.50 -3.06 -3.46
C ALA A 31 -3.43 -1.97 -4.00
N LEU A 32 -2.87 -0.83 -4.40
CA LEU A 32 -3.61 0.30 -4.99
C LEU A 32 -4.25 -0.10 -6.32
N ASP A 33 -3.51 -0.77 -7.19
CA ASP A 33 -4.03 -1.27 -8.48
C ASP A 33 -5.21 -2.23 -8.29
N ILE A 34 -5.15 -3.11 -7.29
CA ILE A 34 -6.25 -4.02 -6.97
C ILE A 34 -7.45 -3.23 -6.43
N ALA A 35 -7.24 -2.30 -5.50
CA ALA A 35 -8.31 -1.48 -4.94
C ALA A 35 -9.02 -0.61 -6.00
N GLN A 36 -8.28 -0.09 -6.98
CA GLN A 36 -8.81 0.64 -8.13
C GLN A 36 -9.66 -0.26 -9.03
N LYS A 37 -9.18 -1.46 -9.36
CA LYS A 37 -9.95 -2.45 -10.15
C LYS A 37 -11.26 -2.86 -9.47
N LEU A 38 -11.26 -2.89 -8.14
CA LEU A 38 -12.45 -3.20 -7.32
C LEU A 38 -13.34 -1.98 -7.04
N GLN A 39 -12.93 -0.78 -7.46
CA GLN A 39 -13.65 0.47 -7.19
C GLN A 39 -13.93 0.67 -5.70
N SER A 40 -12.95 0.36 -4.85
CA SER A 40 -13.05 0.47 -3.39
C SER A 40 -12.43 1.79 -2.90
N PRO A 41 -13.21 2.89 -2.79
CA PRO A 41 -12.67 4.22 -2.48
C PRO A 41 -11.98 4.26 -1.12
N GLU A 42 -12.52 3.58 -0.11
CA GLU A 42 -11.92 3.50 1.23
C GLU A 42 -10.51 2.89 1.19
N ASN A 43 -10.34 1.79 0.47
CA ASN A 43 -9.02 1.15 0.34
C ASN A 43 -8.06 2.00 -0.49
N ILE A 44 -8.54 2.65 -1.56
CA ILE A 44 -7.73 3.56 -2.37
C ILE A 44 -7.16 4.69 -1.50
N GLU A 45 -8.02 5.39 -0.75
CA GLU A 45 -7.62 6.50 0.10
C GLU A 45 -6.62 6.05 1.17
N ARG A 46 -6.92 4.94 1.86
CA ARG A 46 -6.05 4.38 2.89
C ARG A 46 -4.66 4.02 2.35
N ILE A 47 -4.60 3.36 1.18
CA ILE A 47 -3.32 2.94 0.58
C ILE A 47 -2.53 4.15 0.09
N GLN A 48 -3.18 5.16 -0.47
CA GLN A 48 -2.52 6.41 -0.87
C GLN A 48 -1.90 7.14 0.32
N ASP A 49 -2.61 7.23 1.45
CA ASP A 49 -2.05 7.81 2.68
C ASP A 49 -0.80 7.05 3.16
N MET A 50 -0.82 5.72 3.11
CA MET A 50 0.35 4.90 3.45
C MET A 50 1.55 5.18 2.53
N ILE A 51 1.32 5.28 1.22
CA ILE A 51 2.37 5.62 0.23
C ILE A 51 2.96 7.00 0.55
N ASN A 52 2.11 8.00 0.75
CA ASN A 52 2.52 9.38 1.05
C ASN A 52 3.39 9.44 2.32
N ARG A 53 2.97 8.77 3.39
CA ARG A 53 3.74 8.71 4.65
C ARG A 53 5.13 8.12 4.45
N ILE A 54 5.24 7.05 3.67
CA ILE A 54 6.52 6.39 3.41
C ILE A 54 7.43 7.25 2.55
N GLN A 55 6.89 7.96 1.55
CA GLN A 55 7.64 8.86 0.69
C GLN A 55 8.15 10.09 1.43
N LEU A 56 7.36 10.64 2.35
CA LEU A 56 7.74 11.81 3.16
C LEU A 56 8.74 11.47 4.28
N ALA A 57 8.83 10.20 4.68
CA ALA A 57 9.61 9.78 5.85
C ALA A 57 11.13 9.71 5.61
N GLY A 58 11.67 10.20 4.50
CA GLY A 58 13.12 10.20 4.25
C GLY A 58 13.48 10.73 2.89
#